data_AF-A0A7E6EZP9-F1
#
_entry.id   AF-A0A7E6EZP9-F1
#
_cell.length_a   1.000
_cell.length_b   1.000
_cell.length_c   1.000
_cell.angle_alpha   90.00
_cell.angle_beta   90.00
_cell.angle_gamma   90.00
#
_symmetry.space_group_name_H-M   'P 1'
#
loop_
_entity.id
_entity.type
_entity.pdbx_description
1 polymer ?
#
loop_
_entity_poly.entity_id
_entity_poly.type
_entity_poly.pdbx_seq_one_letter_code
_entity_poly.pdbx_strand_id
1 'polypeptide(L)'
;MRGWSSKKSLLACFLLLNISLILCSAYLKYIRFKHRRYLKQRIMKKVHNIHVRVPVVPAPVVPVPVVPTPLVHAPVIKKDTRPTLRVSIIEDQHQALSYWADAQNAGIIRNDGNTLVYFSNKGDFETTSIFPNQWVTKNLNRKTSKLLSLDTTYFNRFVWVWPNWDVKNNNQKFKSAVAFFGVTNEKHGNKPAANCFCLSHSKSKIKTCYLESRETVIISDKMCNTKKQIYFEKIQEDLALKLLKQGRLIRKQENIVLDIDEEYIGYETPFASLRATGLTIADIMSINREIQQIICPKVMRNEIEADSVLSKIIFEISKRRRHFCMKKKPENCSKFPMSHNFSSVIHMFTRPLSSLSPALSCKKKVATKYLEKFALKLASLKEKQLIAIREVGFCFIPFLKTLYWENNFQLCLGGSVLNSSIHHLHSLPQQEVFSRIKFFQKFMSEAKFRPRFITLVRSIRNGFALRNYFHKIEQEILSSFQVFHSKLDIQYNSNLLGGKIGWPKRHSQNAGPTLPHKS
;
A
#
# COMPACT_ATOMS: atom_id res chain seq x y z
N MET A 1 55.56 -37.16 47.55
CA MET A 1 54.88 -35.94 48.04
C MET A 1 54.58 -35.07 46.82
N ARG A 2 53.37 -34.63 46.45
CA ARG A 2 52.19 -34.23 47.24
C ARG A 2 50.91 -34.63 46.48
N GLY A 3 50.02 -35.34 47.16
CA GLY A 3 48.63 -35.47 46.74
C GLY A 3 47.84 -34.27 47.26
N TRP A 4 47.27 -33.48 46.35
CA TRP A 4 46.24 -32.43 46.49
C TRP A 4 45.76 -32.26 45.03
N SER A 5 44.50 -32.30 44.61
CA SER A 5 43.29 -31.75 45.22
C SER A 5 42.06 -32.23 44.41
N SER A 6 41.63 -33.48 44.59
CA SER A 6 40.35 -33.98 44.03
C SER A 6 39.13 -33.39 44.77
N LYS A 7 39.27 -33.05 46.06
CA LYS A 7 38.17 -32.54 46.90
C LYS A 7 37.66 -31.14 46.52
N LYS A 8 38.50 -30.26 45.95
CA LYS A 8 38.06 -28.89 45.56
C LYS A 8 37.17 -28.89 44.31
N SER A 9 37.36 -29.85 43.40
CA SER A 9 36.55 -29.96 42.18
C SER A 9 35.13 -30.45 42.50
N LEU A 10 35.00 -31.42 43.40
CA LEU A 10 33.70 -31.92 43.87
C LEU A 10 32.88 -30.86 44.61
N LEU A 11 33.53 -30.01 45.43
CA LEU A 11 32.86 -28.93 46.15
C LEU A 11 32.32 -27.84 45.19
N ALA A 12 33.07 -27.53 44.13
CA ALA A 12 32.64 -26.58 43.11
C ALA A 12 31.43 -27.08 42.31
N CYS A 13 31.40 -28.38 41.96
CA CYS A 13 30.23 -29.00 41.31
C CYS A 13 29.00 -28.98 42.21
N PHE A 14 29.14 -29.26 43.52
CA PHE A 14 28.03 -29.21 44.47
C PHE A 14 27.46 -27.80 44.66
N LEU A 15 28.31 -26.77 44.66
CA LEU A 15 27.88 -25.37 44.74
C LEU A 15 27.10 -24.95 43.49
N LEU A 16 27.57 -25.32 42.29
CA LEU A 16 26.88 -25.01 41.04
C LEU A 16 25.51 -25.70 40.92
N LEU A 17 25.41 -26.95 41.39
CA LEU A 17 24.14 -27.68 41.40
C LEU A 17 23.12 -27.05 42.36
N ASN A 18 23.56 -26.61 43.54
CA ASN A 18 22.69 -25.93 44.50
C ASN A 18 22.21 -24.57 44.00
N ILE A 19 23.06 -23.78 43.34
CA ILE A 19 22.67 -22.51 42.72
C ILE A 19 21.63 -22.74 41.63
N SER A 20 21.81 -23.76 40.79
CA SER A 20 20.85 -24.13 39.74
C SER A 20 19.48 -24.50 40.31
N LEU A 21 19.45 -25.29 41.39
CA LEU A 21 18.20 -25.69 42.07
C LEU A 21 17.48 -24.48 42.71
N ILE A 22 18.22 -23.55 43.32
CA ILE A 22 17.65 -22.32 43.90
C ILE A 22 17.03 -21.45 42.80
N LEU A 23 17.73 -21.26 41.67
CA LEU A 23 17.21 -20.49 40.54
C LEU A 23 15.98 -21.14 39.91
N CYS A 24 15.96 -22.48 39.79
CA CYS A 24 14.81 -23.21 39.29
C CYS A 24 13.58 -23.07 40.21
N SER A 25 13.79 -23.15 41.53
CA SER A 25 12.73 -22.95 42.53
C SER A 25 12.17 -21.52 42.51
N ALA A 26 13.05 -20.51 42.40
CA ALA A 26 12.64 -19.11 42.27
C ALA A 26 11.83 -18.86 40.99
N TYR A 27 12.24 -19.47 39.88
CA TYR A 27 11.53 -19.38 38.60
C TYR A 27 10.14 -20.03 38.65
N LEU A 28 10.01 -21.20 39.27
CA LEU A 28 8.71 -21.87 39.48
C LEU A 28 7.77 -21.06 40.39
N LYS A 29 8.29 -20.43 41.45
CA LYS A 29 7.51 -19.51 42.30
C LYS A 29 7.03 -18.28 41.51
N TYR A 30 7.88 -17.73 40.64
CA TYR A 30 7.53 -16.61 39.77
C TYR A 30 6.42 -16.98 38.77
N ILE A 31 6.49 -18.16 38.14
CA ILE A 31 5.44 -18.66 37.23
C ILE A 31 4.11 -18.82 37.97
N ARG A 32 4.11 -19.44 39.16
CA ARG A 32 2.89 -19.61 39.98
C ARG A 32 2.28 -18.25 40.37
N PHE A 33 3.10 -17.26 40.70
CA PHE A 33 2.63 -15.91 40.99
C PHE A 33 1.98 -15.24 39.77
N LYS A 34 2.62 -15.34 38.59
CA LYS A 34 2.10 -14.78 37.34
C LYS A 34 0.78 -15.43 36.92
N HIS A 35 0.67 -16.76 37.07
CA HIS A 35 -0.55 -17.51 36.78
C HIS A 35 -1.71 -17.13 37.72
N ARG A 36 -1.47 -17.00 39.04
CA ARG A 36 -2.47 -16.51 40.00
C ARG A 36 -2.98 -15.11 39.65
N ARG A 37 -2.09 -14.20 39.23
CA ARG A 37 -2.47 -12.83 38.83
C ARG A 37 -3.32 -12.81 37.55
N TYR A 38 -3.00 -13.67 36.58
CA TYR A 38 -3.79 -13.83 35.35
C TYR A 38 -5.20 -14.38 35.65
N LEU A 39 -5.31 -15.40 36.50
CA LEU A 39 -6.59 -16.00 36.88
C LEU A 39 -7.50 -14.98 37.60
N LYS A 40 -6.93 -14.18 38.51
CA LYS A 40 -7.67 -13.13 39.25
C LYS A 40 -8.22 -12.04 38.31
N GLN A 41 -7.46 -11.64 37.28
CA GLN A 41 -7.93 -10.69 36.26
C GLN A 41 -9.04 -11.26 35.37
N ARG A 42 -8.99 -12.56 35.06
CA ARG A 42 -10.01 -13.23 34.22
C ARG A 42 -11.34 -13.39 34.96
N ILE A 43 -11.29 -13.66 36.27
CA ILE A 43 -12.49 -13.73 37.12
C ILE A 43 -13.16 -12.35 37.25
N MET A 44 -12.37 -11.29 37.52
CA MET A 44 -12.88 -9.92 37.61
C MET A 44 -13.60 -9.44 36.32
N LYS A 45 -13.11 -9.84 35.14
CA LYS A 45 -13.76 -9.50 33.86
C LYS A 45 -15.08 -10.23 33.61
N LYS A 46 -15.28 -11.42 34.19
CA LYS A 46 -16.51 -12.19 34.00
C LYS A 46 -17.67 -11.68 34.87
N VAL A 47 -17.38 -11.05 36.00
CA VAL A 47 -18.40 -10.51 36.93
C VAL A 47 -19.02 -9.20 36.42
N HIS A 48 -18.37 -8.47 35.52
CA HIS A 48 -18.86 -7.17 35.03
C HIS A 48 -19.79 -7.21 33.80
N ASN A 49 -20.14 -8.39 33.27
CA ASN A 49 -20.89 -8.51 32.01
C ASN A 49 -22.26 -9.20 32.12
N ILE A 50 -22.88 -9.19 33.31
CA ILE A 50 -24.26 -9.65 33.48
C ILE A 50 -25.17 -8.41 33.58
N HIS A 51 -25.64 -7.94 32.43
CA HIS A 51 -26.80 -7.03 32.35
C HIS A 51 -27.85 -7.68 31.46
N VAL A 52 -28.93 -8.10 32.11
CA VAL A 52 -30.15 -8.63 31.52
C VAL A 52 -30.92 -7.47 30.89
N ARG A 53 -31.18 -7.54 29.59
CA ARG A 53 -32.15 -6.65 28.91
C ARG A 53 -33.37 -7.46 28.50
N VAL A 54 -34.52 -7.03 29.00
CA VAL A 54 -35.87 -7.51 28.68
C VAL A 54 -36.29 -6.91 27.32
N PRO A 55 -36.92 -7.68 26.40
CA PRO A 55 -37.42 -7.13 25.14
C PRO A 55 -38.78 -6.47 25.32
N VAL A 56 -38.95 -5.28 24.74
CA VAL A 56 -40.24 -4.58 24.59
C VAL A 56 -40.87 -5.00 23.26
N VAL A 57 -42.12 -5.45 23.31
CA VAL A 57 -42.94 -5.85 22.16
C VAL A 57 -43.64 -4.61 21.58
N PRO A 58 -43.59 -4.35 20.26
CA PRO A 58 -44.38 -3.28 19.65
C PRO A 58 -45.79 -3.75 19.25
N ALA A 59 -46.74 -2.82 19.35
CA ALA A 59 -48.17 -2.98 19.05
C ALA A 59 -48.45 -3.17 17.54
N PRO A 60 -49.61 -3.77 17.18
CA PRO A 60 -49.95 -4.08 15.79
C PRO A 60 -50.49 -2.86 15.05
N VAL A 61 -50.01 -2.66 13.81
CA VAL A 61 -50.50 -1.63 12.88
C VAL A 61 -51.53 -2.26 11.93
N VAL A 62 -52.68 -1.60 11.82
CA VAL A 62 -53.83 -1.96 10.98
C VAL A 62 -53.52 -1.72 9.49
N PRO A 63 -53.94 -2.60 8.54
CA PRO A 63 -53.68 -2.41 7.13
C PRO A 63 -54.68 -1.45 6.46
N VAL A 64 -54.15 -0.55 5.62
CA VAL A 64 -54.91 0.32 4.71
C VAL A 64 -55.08 -0.37 3.34
N PRO A 65 -56.22 -0.26 2.65
CA PRO A 65 -56.45 -0.92 1.36
C PRO A 65 -55.64 -0.26 0.24
N VAL A 66 -54.98 -1.08 -0.57
CA VAL A 66 -54.19 -0.66 -1.74
C VAL A 66 -55.05 -0.76 -3.00
N VAL A 67 -55.15 0.35 -3.73
CA VAL A 67 -55.78 0.45 -5.06
C VAL A 67 -54.84 -0.14 -6.12
N PRO A 68 -55.30 -1.00 -7.05
CA PRO A 68 -54.44 -1.64 -8.03
C PRO A 68 -54.02 -0.66 -9.14
N THR A 69 -52.71 -0.44 -9.28
CA THR A 69 -52.09 0.32 -10.38
C THR A 69 -51.66 -0.64 -11.51
N PRO A 70 -51.71 -0.26 -12.80
CA PRO A 70 -51.49 -1.18 -13.91
C PRO A 70 -50.06 -1.73 -13.99
N LEU A 71 -49.97 -3.01 -14.34
CA LEU A 71 -48.76 -3.79 -14.59
C LEU A 71 -47.90 -3.18 -15.70
N VAL A 72 -46.85 -2.45 -15.31
CA VAL A 72 -45.68 -2.22 -16.17
C VAL A 72 -44.76 -3.42 -16.00
N HIS A 73 -44.54 -4.18 -17.08
CA HIS A 73 -43.60 -5.30 -17.09
C HIS A 73 -42.18 -4.82 -16.72
N ALA A 74 -41.82 -5.01 -15.45
CA ALA A 74 -40.47 -4.82 -14.97
C ALA A 74 -39.54 -5.81 -15.69
N PRO A 75 -38.39 -5.36 -16.20
CA PRO A 75 -37.41 -6.27 -16.78
C PRO A 75 -36.99 -7.28 -15.72
N VAL A 76 -37.11 -8.57 -16.05
CA VAL A 76 -36.66 -9.68 -15.21
C VAL A 76 -35.16 -9.56 -14.98
N ILE A 77 -34.79 -8.93 -13.87
CA ILE A 77 -33.43 -8.96 -13.34
C ILE A 77 -33.26 -10.36 -12.75
N LYS A 78 -32.53 -11.24 -13.46
CA LYS A 78 -32.06 -12.51 -12.87
C LYS A 78 -31.42 -12.19 -11.51
N LYS A 79 -32.04 -12.67 -10.43
CA LYS A 79 -31.50 -12.56 -9.06
C LYS A 79 -30.07 -13.09 -9.09
N ASP A 80 -29.11 -12.22 -8.79
CA ASP A 80 -27.73 -12.63 -8.60
C ASP A 80 -27.68 -13.53 -7.37
N THR A 81 -27.46 -14.83 -7.58
CA THR A 81 -27.40 -15.84 -6.52
C THR A 81 -26.12 -15.74 -5.69
N ARG A 82 -25.20 -14.82 -6.05
CA ARG A 82 -23.97 -14.59 -5.30
C ARG A 82 -24.29 -13.89 -3.97
N PRO A 83 -23.85 -14.45 -2.83
CA PRO A 83 -24.18 -13.90 -1.51
C PRO A 83 -23.44 -12.58 -1.21
N THR A 84 -22.31 -12.30 -1.86
CA THR A 84 -21.46 -11.12 -1.64
C THR A 84 -20.69 -10.69 -2.89
N LEU A 85 -20.27 -9.42 -2.94
CA LEU A 85 -19.30 -8.90 -3.91
C LEU A 85 -17.92 -8.79 -3.24
N ARG A 86 -16.91 -9.45 -3.83
CA ARG A 86 -15.55 -9.47 -3.28
C ARG A 86 -14.78 -8.21 -3.65
N VAL A 87 -14.19 -7.58 -2.64
CA VAL A 87 -13.36 -6.37 -2.76
C VAL A 87 -12.01 -6.66 -2.10
N SER A 88 -10.92 -6.61 -2.86
CA SER A 88 -9.57 -6.82 -2.33
C SER A 88 -8.83 -5.49 -2.21
N ILE A 89 -8.37 -5.17 -1.01
CA ILE A 89 -7.61 -3.95 -0.72
C ILE A 89 -6.13 -4.31 -0.71
N ILE A 90 -5.38 -3.70 -1.61
CA ILE A 90 -3.97 -3.99 -1.87
C ILE A 90 -3.13 -2.73 -1.79
N GLU A 91 -1.81 -2.89 -1.71
CA GLU A 91 -0.92 -1.76 -1.47
C GLU A 91 -0.44 -1.10 -2.75
N ASP A 92 -0.28 -1.88 -3.81
CA ASP A 92 0.32 -1.45 -5.07
C ASP A 92 -0.35 -2.17 -6.24
N GLN A 93 -0.49 -1.45 -7.34
CA GLN A 93 -1.15 -1.87 -8.58
C GLN A 93 -0.60 -3.20 -9.13
N HIS A 94 0.71 -3.43 -9.05
CA HIS A 94 1.29 -4.69 -9.55
C HIS A 94 0.82 -5.92 -8.77
N GLN A 95 0.32 -5.75 -7.54
CA GLN A 95 -0.23 -6.85 -6.75
C GLN A 95 -1.61 -7.28 -7.28
N ALA A 96 -2.34 -6.39 -7.95
CA ALA A 96 -3.70 -6.65 -8.44
C ALA A 96 -3.76 -7.89 -9.33
N LEU A 97 -2.71 -8.11 -10.13
CA LEU A 97 -2.55 -9.31 -10.98
C LEU A 97 -2.80 -10.62 -10.23
N SER A 98 -2.14 -10.80 -9.08
CA SER A 98 -2.27 -12.04 -8.30
C SER A 98 -3.71 -12.26 -7.82
N TYR A 99 -4.40 -11.17 -7.45
CA TYR A 99 -5.79 -11.21 -7.02
C TYR A 99 -6.76 -11.49 -8.19
N TRP A 100 -6.46 -10.97 -9.38
CA TRP A 100 -7.25 -11.27 -10.59
C TRP A 100 -7.08 -12.73 -11.00
N ALA A 101 -5.86 -13.27 -10.96
CA ALA A 101 -5.58 -14.68 -11.22
C ALA A 101 -6.29 -15.59 -10.20
N ASP A 102 -6.22 -15.27 -8.91
CA ASP A 102 -6.95 -16.00 -7.86
C ASP A 102 -8.47 -15.94 -8.06
N ALA A 103 -9.00 -14.78 -8.46
CA ALA A 103 -10.42 -14.62 -8.78
C ALA A 103 -10.82 -15.45 -10.01
N GLN A 104 -9.95 -15.57 -11.02
CA GLN A 104 -10.18 -16.39 -12.21
C GLN A 104 -10.14 -17.89 -11.87
N ASN A 105 -9.13 -18.33 -11.13
CA ASN A 105 -9.02 -19.71 -10.64
C ASN A 105 -10.23 -20.12 -9.78
N ALA A 106 -10.80 -19.18 -9.00
CA ALA A 106 -12.01 -19.39 -8.22
C ALA A 106 -13.31 -19.27 -9.04
N GLY A 107 -13.25 -19.03 -10.35
CA GLY A 107 -14.41 -18.85 -11.23
C GLY A 107 -15.23 -17.59 -10.97
N ILE A 108 -14.68 -16.62 -10.21
CA ILE A 108 -15.34 -15.33 -9.92
C ILE A 108 -15.36 -14.46 -11.18
N ILE A 109 -14.24 -14.43 -11.90
CA ILE A 109 -14.10 -13.82 -13.23
C ILE A 109 -13.92 -14.91 -14.29
N ARG A 110 -14.17 -14.59 -15.56
CA ARG A 110 -14.10 -15.57 -16.65
C ARG A 110 -12.64 -15.85 -17.03
N ASN A 111 -12.41 -16.97 -17.72
CA ASN A 111 -11.10 -17.27 -18.30
C ASN A 111 -10.75 -16.34 -19.47
N ASP A 112 -11.74 -15.73 -20.13
CA ASP A 112 -11.53 -14.75 -21.20
C ASP A 112 -12.73 -13.78 -21.32
N GLY A 113 -12.56 -12.71 -22.08
CA GLY A 113 -13.63 -11.77 -22.39
C GLY A 113 -14.02 -10.86 -21.23
N ASN A 114 -13.11 -10.66 -20.27
CA ASN A 114 -13.29 -9.68 -19.21
C ASN A 114 -12.94 -8.27 -19.71
N THR A 115 -13.61 -7.27 -19.14
CA THR A 115 -13.32 -5.85 -19.32
C THR A 115 -12.79 -5.31 -17.99
N LEU A 116 -11.56 -4.78 -17.99
CA LEU A 116 -11.00 -4.06 -16.85
C LEU A 116 -11.40 -2.59 -16.94
N VAL A 117 -12.01 -2.05 -15.89
CA VAL A 117 -12.26 -0.62 -15.73
C VAL A 117 -11.31 -0.12 -14.66
N TYR A 118 -10.33 0.68 -15.07
CA TYR A 118 -9.23 1.13 -14.23
C TYR A 118 -9.34 2.62 -13.93
N PHE A 119 -9.36 3.00 -12.65
CA PHE A 119 -9.36 4.39 -12.21
C PHE A 119 -7.99 4.74 -11.64
N SER A 120 -7.23 5.58 -12.33
CA SER A 120 -5.92 6.04 -11.86
C SER A 120 -5.51 7.32 -12.56
N ASN A 121 -4.68 8.15 -11.91
CA ASN A 121 -3.97 9.23 -12.59
C ASN A 121 -2.73 8.73 -13.34
N LYS A 122 -2.17 7.59 -12.96
CA LYS A 122 -1.06 7.01 -13.70
C LYS A 122 -1.56 6.12 -14.80
N GLY A 123 -1.05 6.38 -15.99
CA GLY A 123 -1.09 5.41 -17.06
C GLY A 123 -0.05 4.34 -16.80
N ASP A 124 -0.28 3.46 -15.83
CA ASP A 124 0.55 2.26 -15.74
C ASP A 124 0.48 1.50 -17.07
N PHE A 125 -0.68 1.55 -17.74
CA PHE A 125 -0.87 1.06 -19.11
C PHE A 125 -0.40 2.02 -20.22
N GLU A 126 -0.01 3.26 -19.90
CA GLU A 126 0.81 4.13 -20.78
C GLU A 126 2.25 3.67 -20.77
N THR A 127 2.46 2.44 -21.21
CA THR A 127 3.75 2.20 -21.84
C THR A 127 3.83 3.11 -23.06
N THR A 128 4.95 3.81 -23.22
CA THR A 128 5.27 4.58 -24.43
C THR A 128 5.16 3.75 -25.71
N SER A 129 5.05 2.42 -25.60
CA SER A 129 4.67 1.51 -26.67
C SER A 129 3.19 1.59 -27.10
N ILE A 130 2.20 1.65 -26.21
CA ILE A 130 0.77 1.56 -26.60
C ILE A 130 0.21 2.90 -27.07
N PHE A 131 0.71 4.01 -26.54
CA PHE A 131 0.32 5.37 -26.92
C PHE A 131 1.58 6.25 -27.00
N PRO A 132 2.37 6.18 -28.08
CA PRO A 132 3.60 6.95 -28.18
C PRO A 132 3.25 8.44 -28.19
N ASN A 133 3.65 9.15 -27.13
CA ASN A 133 3.95 10.58 -27.25
C ASN A 133 5.33 10.68 -27.94
N GLN A 134 5.47 11.62 -28.87
CA GLN A 134 6.54 11.78 -29.88
C GLN A 134 8.03 11.72 -29.44
N TRP A 135 8.38 11.36 -28.20
CA TRP A 135 9.72 11.67 -27.63
C TRP A 135 10.45 10.52 -26.89
N VAL A 136 10.11 9.24 -27.09
CA VAL A 136 10.89 8.15 -26.45
C VAL A 136 11.10 6.95 -27.37
N THR A 137 12.11 7.02 -28.24
CA THR A 137 12.52 5.91 -29.13
C THR A 137 13.93 5.36 -28.86
N LYS A 138 14.57 5.64 -27.71
CA LYS A 138 15.93 5.10 -27.45
C LYS A 138 16.13 4.29 -26.16
N ASN A 139 15.12 4.14 -25.30
CA ASN A 139 15.27 3.40 -24.04
C ASN A 139 14.08 2.46 -23.74
N LEU A 140 13.68 1.63 -24.71
CA LEU A 140 12.75 0.51 -24.51
C LEU A 140 13.43 -0.62 -23.72
N ASN A 141 13.86 -0.36 -22.48
CA ASN A 141 14.46 -1.38 -21.63
C ASN A 141 13.38 -2.20 -20.90
N ARG A 142 13.44 -3.53 -20.99
CA ARG A 142 12.87 -4.65 -20.17
C ARG A 142 11.53 -4.46 -19.42
N LYS A 143 11.27 -3.31 -18.79
CA LYS A 143 10.06 -2.94 -18.03
C LYS A 143 8.77 -3.01 -18.85
N THR A 144 8.83 -2.70 -20.15
CA THR A 144 7.67 -2.73 -21.05
C THR A 144 7.14 -4.14 -21.30
N SER A 145 8.02 -5.14 -21.42
CA SER A 145 7.62 -6.54 -21.66
C SER A 145 6.82 -7.15 -20.50
N LYS A 146 7.18 -6.84 -19.24
CA LYS A 146 6.48 -7.36 -18.05
C LYS A 146 5.12 -6.71 -17.79
N LEU A 147 4.91 -5.51 -18.31
CA LEU A 147 3.66 -4.78 -18.15
C LEU A 147 2.72 -5.01 -19.34
N LEU A 148 3.25 -5.24 -20.55
CA LEU A 148 2.47 -5.82 -21.65
C LEU A 148 2.13 -7.30 -21.41
N SER A 149 2.88 -7.99 -20.55
CA SER A 149 2.49 -9.27 -19.97
C SER A 149 1.57 -9.13 -18.74
N LEU A 150 1.00 -7.94 -18.44
CA LEU A 150 -0.18 -7.82 -17.57
C LEU A 150 -1.32 -8.59 -18.26
N ASP A 151 -1.37 -9.90 -18.02
CA ASP A 151 -2.38 -10.91 -18.36
C ASP A 151 -3.57 -10.44 -19.25
N THR A 152 -3.26 -9.94 -20.45
CA THR A 152 -3.07 -10.89 -21.54
C THR A 152 -4.21 -11.88 -21.62
N THR A 153 -4.05 -12.92 -20.82
CA THR A 153 -4.86 -14.11 -20.79
C THR A 153 -6.35 -13.87 -20.55
N TYR A 154 -6.73 -12.95 -19.64
CA TYR A 154 -8.13 -12.87 -19.18
C TYR A 154 -8.90 -11.64 -19.66
N PHE A 155 -8.20 -10.56 -20.03
CA PHE A 155 -8.84 -9.30 -20.41
C PHE A 155 -8.76 -9.04 -21.92
N ASN A 156 -9.89 -8.68 -22.51
CA ASN A 156 -9.97 -8.29 -23.92
C ASN A 156 -10.19 -6.79 -24.08
N ARG A 157 -10.46 -6.06 -22.99
CA ARG A 157 -10.72 -4.64 -22.99
C ARG A 157 -10.25 -3.98 -21.71
N PHE A 158 -9.58 -2.84 -21.84
CA PHE A 158 -9.06 -2.00 -20.77
C PHE A 158 -9.63 -0.60 -20.95
N VAL A 159 -10.45 -0.15 -20.01
CA VAL A 159 -10.99 1.21 -19.95
C VAL A 159 -10.30 1.92 -18.80
N TRP A 160 -9.29 2.73 -19.12
CA TRP A 160 -8.60 3.56 -18.17
C TRP A 160 -9.27 4.94 -18.07
N VAL A 161 -9.89 5.19 -16.93
CA VAL A 161 -10.50 6.46 -16.55
C VAL A 161 -9.50 7.29 -15.77
N TRP A 162 -9.06 8.41 -16.36
CA TRP A 162 -8.08 9.31 -15.75
C TRP A 162 -8.74 10.62 -15.27
N PRO A 163 -8.20 11.25 -14.20
CA PRO A 163 -8.87 12.33 -13.51
C PRO A 163 -8.66 13.70 -14.17
N ASN A 164 -9.67 14.58 -14.10
CA ASN A 164 -9.59 15.92 -14.71
C ASN A 164 -8.47 16.81 -14.17
N TRP A 165 -7.98 16.57 -12.96
CA TRP A 165 -6.89 17.38 -12.41
C TRP A 165 -5.53 17.05 -13.07
N ASP A 166 -5.41 15.92 -13.76
CA ASP A 166 -4.14 15.46 -14.37
C ASP A 166 -3.98 15.86 -15.84
N VAL A 167 -4.64 16.94 -16.28
CA VAL A 167 -4.63 17.40 -17.69
C VAL A 167 -3.21 17.71 -18.20
N LYS A 168 -2.28 18.10 -17.31
CA LYS A 168 -0.89 18.40 -17.69
C LYS A 168 -0.16 17.17 -18.24
N ASN A 169 -0.43 15.99 -17.70
CA ASN A 169 0.17 14.74 -18.16
C ASN A 169 -0.64 14.08 -19.29
N ASN A 170 -1.89 14.52 -19.51
CA ASN A 170 -2.85 13.89 -20.40
C ASN A 170 -3.43 14.90 -21.39
N ASN A 171 -2.84 14.97 -22.59
CA ASN A 171 -3.19 15.96 -23.61
C ASN A 171 -4.47 15.68 -24.43
N GLN A 172 -5.11 14.53 -24.25
CA GLN A 172 -6.33 14.18 -25.00
C GLN A 172 -7.38 13.55 -24.08
N LYS A 173 -8.63 14.00 -24.26
CA LYS A 173 -9.79 13.49 -23.50
C LYS A 173 -10.13 12.03 -23.79
N PHE A 174 -9.79 11.54 -24.99
CA PHE A 174 -10.03 10.18 -25.39
C PHE A 174 -8.94 9.71 -26.34
N LYS A 175 -8.34 8.55 -26.05
CA LYS A 175 -7.45 7.81 -26.93
C LYS A 175 -7.88 6.36 -26.93
N SER A 176 -7.84 5.70 -28.08
CA SER A 176 -7.98 4.25 -28.11
C SER A 176 -6.98 3.60 -29.05
N ALA A 177 -6.58 2.39 -28.67
CA ALA A 177 -5.67 1.55 -29.41
C ALA A 177 -6.16 0.11 -29.34
N VAL A 178 -5.78 -0.67 -30.34
CA VAL A 178 -5.99 -2.10 -30.39
C VAL A 178 -4.63 -2.77 -30.43
N ALA A 179 -4.36 -3.62 -29.46
CA ALA A 179 -3.20 -4.49 -29.47
C ALA A 179 -3.60 -5.88 -29.97
N PHE A 180 -2.75 -6.45 -30.81
CA PHE A 180 -2.90 -7.81 -31.32
C PHE A 180 -1.68 -8.59 -30.86
N PHE A 181 -1.88 -9.77 -30.28
CA PHE A 181 -0.81 -10.63 -29.80
C PHE A 181 -0.86 -11.94 -30.57
N GLY A 182 0.31 -12.46 -30.95
CA GLY A 182 0.42 -13.61 -31.82
C GLY A 182 1.80 -14.26 -31.79
N VAL A 183 2.00 -15.15 -32.75
CA VAL A 183 3.29 -15.81 -33.02
C VAL A 183 3.70 -15.55 -34.46
N THR A 184 5.00 -15.48 -34.73
CA THR A 184 5.45 -15.27 -36.11
C THR A 184 5.14 -16.47 -37.01
N ASN A 185 4.75 -16.21 -38.26
CA ASN A 185 4.44 -17.23 -39.26
C ASN A 185 5.68 -18.03 -39.70
N GLU A 186 6.86 -17.40 -39.68
CA GLU A 186 8.10 -18.00 -40.15
C GLU A 186 9.19 -17.97 -39.07
N LYS A 187 10.13 -18.92 -39.18
CA LYS A 187 11.43 -18.83 -38.51
C LYS A 187 12.17 -17.63 -39.09
N HIS A 188 12.49 -16.64 -38.26
CA HIS A 188 13.25 -15.48 -38.71
C HIS A 188 14.73 -15.90 -38.87
N GLY A 189 15.10 -16.39 -40.05
CA GLY A 189 16.38 -17.09 -40.27
C GLY A 189 16.44 -18.44 -39.54
N ASN A 190 17.52 -18.74 -38.82
CA ASN A 190 17.65 -19.95 -38.00
C ASN A 190 16.90 -19.91 -36.65
N LYS A 191 16.13 -18.84 -36.36
CA LYS A 191 15.48 -18.66 -35.05
C LYS A 191 14.06 -19.25 -35.03
N PRO A 192 13.63 -19.90 -33.93
CA PRO A 192 12.29 -20.45 -33.79
C PRO A 192 11.21 -19.36 -33.88
N ALA A 193 9.96 -19.79 -34.08
CA ALA A 193 8.80 -18.91 -33.98
C ALA A 193 8.86 -18.11 -32.66
N ALA A 194 8.66 -16.80 -32.76
CA ALA A 194 8.72 -15.91 -31.62
C ALA A 194 7.38 -15.22 -31.43
N ASN A 195 7.11 -14.78 -30.20
CA ASN A 195 5.94 -13.96 -29.92
C ASN A 195 6.05 -12.63 -30.66
N CYS A 196 4.91 -12.16 -31.16
CA CYS A 196 4.80 -10.87 -31.80
C CYS A 196 3.61 -10.11 -31.21
N PHE A 197 3.72 -8.78 -31.21
CA PHE A 197 2.60 -7.92 -30.90
C PHE A 197 2.49 -6.79 -31.91
N CYS A 198 1.25 -6.44 -32.27
CA CYS A 198 0.95 -5.35 -33.19
C CYS A 198 0.07 -4.32 -32.50
N LEU A 199 0.27 -3.06 -32.84
CA LEU A 199 -0.54 -1.95 -32.35
C LEU A 199 -1.19 -1.21 -33.51
N SER A 200 -2.47 -0.94 -33.37
CA SER A 200 -3.25 -0.09 -34.25
C SER A 200 -3.91 1.01 -33.42
N HIS A 201 -3.62 2.26 -33.75
CA HIS A 201 -4.31 3.39 -33.14
C HIS A 201 -5.65 3.62 -33.85
N SER A 202 -6.65 4.08 -33.09
CA SER A 202 -7.99 4.39 -33.60
C SER A 202 -7.93 5.19 -34.91
N LYS A 203 -8.68 4.73 -35.92
CA LYS A 203 -8.77 5.23 -37.31
C LYS A 203 -7.62 4.84 -38.25
N SER A 204 -6.51 4.28 -37.78
CA SER A 204 -5.45 3.81 -38.65
C SER A 204 -5.65 2.34 -39.04
N LYS A 205 -5.69 2.06 -40.35
CA LYS A 205 -5.58 0.68 -40.85
C LYS A 205 -4.16 0.11 -40.71
N ILE A 206 -3.18 0.96 -40.45
CA ILE A 206 -1.77 0.59 -40.35
C ILE A 206 -1.52 0.00 -38.97
N LYS A 207 -1.02 -1.24 -38.94
CA LYS A 207 -0.55 -1.93 -37.75
C LYS A 207 0.97 -1.81 -37.69
N THR A 208 1.50 -1.36 -36.57
CA THR A 208 2.95 -1.44 -36.31
C THR A 208 3.19 -2.69 -35.47
N CYS A 209 3.95 -3.63 -35.99
CA CYS A 209 4.21 -4.91 -35.35
C CYS A 209 5.64 -5.03 -34.89
N TYR A 210 5.83 -5.71 -33.76
CA TYR A 210 7.09 -5.87 -33.09
C TYR A 210 7.31 -7.34 -32.74
N LEU A 211 8.55 -7.79 -32.90
CA LEU A 211 9.00 -9.07 -32.39
C LEU A 211 9.35 -8.93 -30.90
N GLU A 212 8.84 -9.84 -30.07
CA GLU A 212 9.25 -9.94 -28.67
C GLU A 212 10.65 -10.58 -28.61
N SER A 213 11.69 -9.76 -28.75
CA SER A 213 13.09 -10.17 -28.67
C SER A 213 13.86 -9.27 -27.69
N ARG A 214 15.13 -9.56 -27.41
CA ARG A 214 15.98 -8.68 -26.57
C ARG A 214 16.08 -7.26 -27.13
N GLU A 215 15.89 -7.11 -28.44
CA GLU A 215 15.75 -5.86 -29.15
C GLU A 215 14.36 -5.82 -29.79
N THR A 216 13.64 -4.71 -29.66
CA THR A 216 12.33 -4.55 -30.31
C THR A 216 12.54 -4.34 -31.81
N VAL A 217 12.41 -5.42 -32.58
CA VAL A 217 12.52 -5.41 -34.04
C VAL A 217 11.13 -5.16 -34.62
N ILE A 218 11.00 -4.17 -35.49
CA ILE A 218 9.76 -3.91 -36.23
C ILE A 218 9.63 -4.97 -37.33
N ILE A 219 8.46 -5.60 -37.41
CA ILE A 219 8.14 -6.63 -38.41
C ILE A 219 6.90 -6.22 -39.22
N SER A 220 6.71 -6.84 -40.39
CA SER A 220 5.47 -6.70 -41.15
C SER A 220 4.30 -7.33 -40.39
N ASP A 221 3.11 -6.72 -40.50
CA ASP A 221 1.87 -7.23 -39.90
C ASP A 221 1.46 -8.62 -40.41
N LYS A 222 1.75 -8.93 -41.67
CA LYS A 222 1.56 -10.25 -42.27
C LYS A 222 2.42 -11.33 -41.64
N MET A 223 3.51 -10.95 -40.95
CA MET A 223 4.38 -11.92 -40.28
C MET A 223 3.84 -12.35 -38.93
N CYS A 224 2.87 -11.63 -38.35
CA CYS A 224 2.34 -11.92 -37.02
C CYS A 224 0.98 -12.64 -37.09
N ASN A 225 0.96 -13.95 -36.79
CA ASN A 225 -0.26 -14.74 -36.66
C ASN A 225 -1.00 -14.37 -35.38
N THR A 226 -1.88 -13.38 -35.48
CA THR A 226 -2.65 -12.88 -34.34
C THR A 226 -3.53 -13.98 -33.75
N LYS A 227 -3.36 -14.22 -32.44
CA LYS A 227 -4.18 -15.15 -31.64
C LYS A 227 -5.12 -14.42 -30.69
N LYS A 228 -4.76 -13.21 -30.26
CA LYS A 228 -5.53 -12.43 -29.30
C LYS A 228 -5.60 -10.96 -29.69
N GLN A 229 -6.73 -10.33 -29.41
CA GLN A 229 -6.94 -8.91 -29.61
C GLN A 229 -7.41 -8.26 -28.31
N ILE A 230 -6.86 -7.09 -28.02
CA ILE A 230 -7.16 -6.32 -26.81
C ILE A 230 -7.42 -4.88 -27.18
N TYR A 231 -8.50 -4.34 -26.62
CA TYR A 231 -8.88 -2.95 -26.78
C TYR A 231 -8.41 -2.13 -25.58
N PHE A 232 -7.70 -1.04 -25.84
CA PHE A 232 -7.29 -0.07 -24.83
C PHE A 232 -8.00 1.25 -25.09
N GLU A 233 -8.70 1.75 -24.08
CA GLU A 233 -9.38 3.03 -24.10
C GLU A 233 -8.89 3.84 -22.92
N LYS A 234 -8.24 4.96 -23.21
CA LYS A 234 -7.91 5.98 -22.23
C LYS A 234 -8.94 7.09 -22.36
N ILE A 235 -9.63 7.39 -21.28
CA ILE A 235 -10.75 8.34 -21.28
C ILE A 235 -10.72 9.25 -20.07
N GLN A 236 -10.93 10.54 -20.30
CA GLN A 236 -11.09 11.52 -19.24
C GLN A 236 -12.43 11.26 -18.53
N GLU A 237 -12.43 11.35 -17.20
CA GLU A 237 -13.57 10.99 -16.38
C GLU A 237 -14.90 11.68 -16.72
N ASP A 238 -14.88 12.95 -17.17
CA ASP A 238 -16.08 13.73 -17.51
C ASP A 238 -16.78 13.11 -18.74
N LEU A 239 -15.98 12.78 -19.75
CA LEU A 239 -16.40 12.09 -20.95
C LEU A 239 -16.80 10.65 -20.64
N ALA A 240 -16.07 9.96 -19.76
CA ALA A 240 -16.40 8.60 -19.32
C ALA A 240 -17.78 8.58 -18.66
N LEU A 241 -18.06 9.51 -17.75
CA LEU A 241 -19.37 9.64 -17.09
C LEU A 241 -20.49 9.92 -18.12
N LYS A 242 -20.23 10.81 -19.08
CA LYS A 242 -21.18 11.08 -20.17
C LYS A 242 -21.50 9.83 -20.99
N LEU A 243 -20.48 9.09 -21.41
CA LEU A 243 -20.65 7.86 -22.18
C LEU A 243 -21.29 6.74 -21.35
N LEU A 244 -21.01 6.68 -20.05
CA LEU A 244 -21.61 5.73 -19.12
C LEU A 244 -23.12 5.95 -18.99
N LYS A 245 -23.56 7.20 -18.79
CA LYS A 245 -24.99 7.58 -18.74
C LYS A 245 -25.73 7.18 -20.00
N GLN A 246 -25.07 7.34 -21.15
CA GLN A 246 -25.58 6.97 -22.47
C GLN A 246 -25.55 5.45 -22.73
N GLY A 247 -24.99 4.64 -21.83
CA GLY A 247 -24.82 3.19 -22.03
C GLY A 247 -23.79 2.83 -23.11
N ARG A 248 -22.91 3.77 -23.48
CA ARG A 248 -21.92 3.65 -24.55
C ARG A 248 -20.53 3.30 -24.06
N LEU A 249 -20.21 3.58 -22.79
CA LEU A 249 -18.90 3.25 -22.23
C LEU A 249 -18.76 1.74 -22.01
N ILE A 250 -19.68 1.16 -21.23
CA ILE A 250 -19.67 -0.25 -20.85
C ILE A 250 -21.08 -0.81 -21.06
N ARG A 251 -21.19 -1.96 -21.74
CA ARG A 251 -22.46 -2.66 -21.93
C ARG A 251 -22.83 -3.46 -20.68
N LYS A 252 -24.12 -3.59 -20.40
CA LYS A 252 -24.64 -4.25 -19.18
C LYS A 252 -24.21 -5.73 -19.05
N GLN A 253 -23.92 -6.39 -20.17
CA GLN A 253 -23.60 -7.82 -20.25
C GLN A 253 -22.09 -8.12 -20.16
N GLU A 254 -21.24 -7.08 -20.16
CA GLU A 254 -19.78 -7.25 -20.07
C GLU A 254 -19.38 -7.84 -18.71
N ASN A 255 -18.32 -8.65 -18.71
CA ASN A 255 -17.79 -9.22 -17.49
C ASN A 255 -16.75 -8.28 -16.88
N ILE A 256 -17.19 -7.45 -15.93
CA ILE A 256 -16.40 -6.32 -15.46
C ILE A 256 -15.54 -6.69 -14.25
N VAL A 257 -14.27 -6.32 -14.31
CA VAL A 257 -13.39 -6.16 -13.15
C VAL A 257 -13.16 -4.67 -12.95
N LEU A 258 -13.36 -4.21 -11.72
CA LEU A 258 -13.15 -2.81 -11.36
C LEU A 258 -11.87 -2.70 -10.56
N ASP A 259 -11.00 -1.78 -10.94
CA ASP A 259 -9.73 -1.58 -10.28
C ASP A 259 -9.49 -0.10 -10.06
N ILE A 260 -9.18 0.28 -8.83
CA ILE A 260 -9.23 1.68 -8.39
C ILE A 260 -7.99 1.98 -7.59
N ASP A 261 -7.21 2.93 -8.07
CA ASP A 261 -6.12 3.50 -7.31
C ASP A 261 -6.62 4.73 -6.54
N GLU A 262 -6.34 4.80 -5.24
CA GLU A 262 -6.75 5.93 -4.39
C GLU A 262 -6.19 7.27 -4.91
N GLU A 263 -5.05 7.23 -5.61
CA GLU A 263 -4.48 8.41 -6.24
C GLU A 263 -5.32 9.00 -7.37
N TYR A 264 -6.33 8.29 -7.90
CA TYR A 264 -7.33 8.87 -8.80
C TYR A 264 -8.10 10.03 -8.13
N ILE A 265 -8.39 9.92 -6.83
CA ILE A 265 -8.97 11.02 -6.05
C ILE A 265 -7.95 12.14 -5.97
N GLY A 266 -6.70 11.78 -5.74
CA GLY A 266 -5.60 12.72 -5.64
C GLY A 266 -4.35 12.16 -4.99
N TYR A 267 -3.23 12.85 -5.13
CA TYR A 267 -1.98 12.47 -4.47
C TYR A 267 -1.30 13.61 -3.73
N GLU A 268 -0.48 13.25 -2.75
CA GLU A 268 0.46 14.15 -2.08
C GLU A 268 1.77 13.39 -1.87
N THR A 269 2.89 13.98 -2.28
CA THR A 269 4.19 13.33 -2.04
C THR A 269 4.62 13.58 -0.59
N PRO A 270 4.94 12.55 0.21
CA PRO A 270 5.44 12.72 1.59
C PRO A 270 6.73 13.57 1.67
N PHE A 271 7.47 13.63 0.56
CA PHE A 271 8.67 14.46 0.43
C PHE A 271 8.38 15.97 0.59
N ALA A 272 7.20 16.44 0.19
CA ALA A 272 6.82 17.84 0.30
C ALA A 272 6.83 18.32 1.75
N SER A 273 6.26 17.51 2.65
CA SER A 273 6.18 17.79 4.08
C SER A 273 7.57 17.88 4.72
N LEU A 274 8.54 17.05 4.29
CA LEU A 274 9.93 17.13 4.75
C LEU A 274 10.60 18.43 4.27
N ARG A 275 10.44 18.76 3.00
CA ARG A 275 11.00 19.99 2.43
C ARG A 275 10.47 21.26 3.08
N ALA A 276 9.18 21.30 3.42
CA ALA A 276 8.56 22.43 4.11
C ALA A 276 9.21 22.72 5.47
N THR A 277 9.89 21.74 6.07
CA THR A 277 10.65 21.92 7.33
C THR A 277 12.10 22.35 7.13
N GLY A 278 12.53 22.54 5.88
CA GLY A 278 13.89 22.90 5.49
C GLY A 278 14.88 21.73 5.45
N LEU A 279 14.41 20.47 5.44
CA LEU A 279 15.29 19.33 5.17
C LEU A 279 15.71 19.30 3.70
N THR A 280 17.01 19.13 3.45
CA THR A 280 17.56 18.97 2.10
C THR A 280 17.48 17.52 1.63
N ILE A 281 17.61 17.28 0.32
CA ILE A 281 17.76 15.92 -0.22
C ILE A 281 18.99 15.22 0.41
N ALA A 282 20.08 15.96 0.61
CA ALA A 282 21.29 15.43 1.23
C ALA A 282 21.03 14.97 2.68
N ASP A 283 20.23 15.70 3.45
CA ASP A 283 19.82 15.28 4.80
C ASP A 283 19.01 13.98 4.77
N ILE A 284 18.06 13.89 3.86
CA ILE A 284 17.19 12.72 3.68
C ILE A 284 18.01 11.49 3.25
N MET A 285 18.90 11.65 2.26
CA MET A 285 19.81 10.58 1.83
C MET A 285 20.77 10.15 2.94
N SER A 286 21.27 11.11 3.72
CA SER A 286 22.09 10.80 4.89
C SER A 286 21.31 9.98 5.92
N ILE A 287 20.07 10.34 6.23
CA ILE A 287 19.22 9.59 7.16
C ILE A 287 18.97 8.16 6.65
N ASN A 288 18.58 8.02 5.37
CA ASN A 288 18.33 6.73 4.75
C ASN A 288 19.56 5.82 4.79
N ARG A 289 20.74 6.36 4.45
CA ARG A 289 22.00 5.62 4.49
C ARG A 289 22.30 5.09 5.89
N GLU A 290 22.12 5.88 6.94
CA GLU A 290 22.40 5.41 8.31
C GLU A 290 21.40 4.34 8.76
N ILE A 291 20.11 4.50 8.45
CA ILE A 291 19.07 3.52 8.83
C ILE A 291 19.31 2.17 8.16
N GLN A 292 19.66 2.16 6.88
CA GLN A 292 19.94 0.93 6.13
C GLN A 292 21.14 0.14 6.69
N GLN A 293 22.02 0.77 7.48
CA GLN A 293 23.12 0.07 8.16
C GLN A 293 22.71 -0.54 9.51
N ILE A 294 21.57 -0.09 10.07
CA ILE A 294 21.11 -0.45 11.42
C ILE A 294 19.94 -1.44 11.35
N ILE A 295 18.94 -1.14 10.52
CA ILE A 295 17.68 -1.86 10.42
C ILE A 295 17.50 -2.40 9.00
N CYS A 296 17.39 -3.72 8.89
CA CYS A 296 17.08 -4.45 7.66
C CYS A 296 15.98 -5.47 7.99
N PRO A 297 14.71 -5.02 8.07
CA PRO A 297 13.61 -5.96 8.16
C PRO A 297 13.61 -6.83 6.90
N LYS A 298 13.38 -8.14 7.06
CA LYS A 298 13.41 -9.12 5.95
C LYS A 298 12.03 -9.48 5.41
N VAL A 299 10.98 -9.08 6.12
CA VAL A 299 9.59 -9.42 5.84
C VAL A 299 8.68 -8.24 6.20
N MET A 300 7.51 -8.13 5.57
CA MET A 300 6.63 -6.97 5.77
C MET A 300 6.10 -6.82 7.19
N ARG A 301 5.83 -7.91 7.92
CA ARG A 301 5.45 -7.81 9.34
C ARG A 301 6.50 -7.06 10.19
N ASN A 302 7.78 -7.20 9.83
CA ASN A 302 8.91 -6.60 10.54
C ASN A 302 9.08 -5.11 10.19
N GLU A 303 8.54 -4.67 9.05
CA GLU A 303 8.60 -3.28 8.62
C GLU A 303 7.81 -2.35 9.55
N ILE A 304 6.56 -2.72 9.87
CA ILE A 304 5.70 -1.93 10.77
C ILE A 304 6.33 -1.85 12.17
N GLU A 305 6.95 -2.94 12.61
CA GLU A 305 7.68 -2.97 13.88
C GLU A 305 8.89 -2.04 13.85
N ALA A 306 9.71 -2.10 12.79
CA ALA A 306 10.86 -1.22 12.62
C ALA A 306 10.47 0.27 12.56
N ASP A 307 9.43 0.61 11.80
CA ASP A 307 8.89 1.99 11.74
C ASP A 307 8.37 2.44 13.11
N SER A 308 7.71 1.55 13.86
CA SER A 308 7.24 1.84 15.22
C SER A 308 8.40 2.14 16.18
N VAL A 309 9.48 1.35 16.13
CA VAL A 309 10.68 1.57 16.96
C VAL A 309 11.33 2.91 16.62
N LEU A 310 11.57 3.19 15.34
CA LEU A 310 12.14 4.46 14.90
C LEU A 310 11.26 5.66 15.29
N SER A 311 9.95 5.54 15.10
CA SER A 311 8.99 6.59 15.45
C SER A 311 8.97 6.88 16.96
N LYS A 312 9.14 5.86 17.81
CA LYS A 312 9.29 6.02 19.27
C LYS A 312 10.59 6.72 19.64
N ILE A 313 11.70 6.35 19.00
CA ILE A 313 13.00 7.00 19.19
C ILE A 313 12.92 8.48 18.85
N ILE A 314 12.38 8.81 17.67
CA ILE A 314 12.20 10.19 17.22
C ILE A 314 11.30 10.99 18.18
N PHE A 315 10.21 10.37 18.67
CA PHE A 315 9.32 10.99 19.65
C PHE A 315 10.04 11.33 20.97
N GLU A 316 10.84 10.40 21.52
CA GLU A 316 11.59 10.64 22.75
C GLU A 316 12.64 11.75 22.59
N ILE A 317 13.29 11.84 21.43
CA ILE A 317 14.22 12.95 21.11
C ILE A 317 13.47 14.28 21.11
N SER A 318 12.34 14.36 20.39
CA SER A 318 11.51 15.58 20.34
C SER A 318 11.04 15.98 21.74
N LYS A 319 10.55 15.02 22.54
CA LYS A 319 10.08 15.27 23.91
C LYS A 319 11.17 15.85 24.81
N ARG A 320 12.38 15.27 24.79
CA ARG A 320 13.49 15.79 25.61
C ARG A 320 14.01 17.13 25.12
N ARG A 321 14.02 17.36 23.80
CA ARG A 321 14.36 18.67 23.23
C ARG A 321 13.40 19.74 23.74
N ARG A 322 12.09 19.49 23.73
CA ARG A 322 11.10 20.38 24.33
C ARG A 322 11.39 20.65 25.81
N HIS A 323 11.64 19.62 26.61
CA HIS A 323 11.96 19.77 28.03
C HIS A 323 13.21 20.61 28.28
N PHE A 324 14.27 20.39 27.49
CA PHE A 324 15.48 21.20 27.55
C PHE A 324 15.21 22.65 27.16
N CYS A 325 14.37 22.83 26.13
CA CYS A 325 14.02 24.14 25.60
C CYS A 325 13.15 24.97 26.52
N MET A 326 12.21 24.37 27.25
CA MET A 326 11.43 25.08 28.25
C MET A 326 12.30 25.62 29.41
N LYS A 327 13.50 25.06 29.62
CA LYS A 327 14.43 25.48 30.68
C LYS A 327 15.44 26.55 30.25
N LYS A 328 15.52 26.90 28.97
CA LYS A 328 16.46 27.93 28.44
C LYS A 328 15.70 28.97 27.61
N LYS A 329 16.26 30.18 27.44
CA LYS A 329 15.67 31.19 26.55
C LYS A 329 15.46 30.61 25.12
N PRO A 330 14.35 30.92 24.43
CA PRO A 330 13.99 30.35 23.13
C PRO A 330 15.07 30.49 22.05
N GLU A 331 15.87 31.55 22.11
CA GLU A 331 16.95 31.84 21.16
C GLU A 331 18.10 30.81 21.22
N ASN A 332 18.32 30.18 22.39
CA ASN A 332 19.35 29.16 22.59
C ASN A 332 18.87 27.72 22.27
N CYS A 333 17.65 27.56 21.75
CA CYS A 333 17.05 26.26 21.41
C CYS A 333 17.35 25.73 20.01
N SER A 334 18.17 26.45 19.25
CA SER A 334 18.54 26.07 17.89
C SER A 334 19.35 24.75 17.85
N LYS A 335 20.11 24.43 18.90
CA LYS A 335 20.96 23.23 18.98
C LYS A 335 20.74 22.47 20.29
N PHE A 336 20.47 21.16 20.19
CA PHE A 336 20.50 20.28 21.37
C PHE A 336 21.92 20.30 21.93
N PRO A 337 22.15 20.60 23.22
CA PRO A 337 23.51 20.66 23.77
C PRO A 337 24.09 19.24 23.80
N MET A 338 24.89 18.91 22.80
CA MET A 338 25.61 17.65 22.78
C MET A 338 26.73 17.59 23.82
N SER A 339 27.13 18.73 24.41
CA SER A 339 28.41 18.90 25.08
C SER A 339 28.55 18.29 26.49
N HIS A 340 27.47 17.88 27.18
CA HIS A 340 27.62 17.42 28.58
C HIS A 340 27.00 16.06 28.93
N ASN A 341 26.41 15.32 27.98
CA ASN A 341 25.97 13.95 28.29
C ASN A 341 25.71 13.08 27.06
N PHE A 342 26.68 13.03 26.13
CA PHE A 342 26.56 12.22 24.91
C PHE A 342 26.28 10.75 25.23
N SER A 343 26.91 10.20 26.27
CA SER A 343 26.64 8.84 26.77
C SER A 343 25.18 8.64 27.19
N SER A 344 24.58 9.61 27.89
CA SER A 344 23.15 9.57 28.26
C SER A 344 22.24 9.62 27.03
N VAL A 345 22.64 10.37 26.00
CA VAL A 345 21.94 10.40 24.70
C VAL A 345 22.00 9.05 24.04
N ILE A 346 23.19 8.47 23.87
CA ILE A 346 23.39 7.15 23.27
C ILE A 346 22.66 6.05 24.04
N HIS A 347 22.64 6.07 25.37
CA HIS A 347 21.87 5.12 26.17
C HIS A 347 20.35 5.14 25.88
N MET A 348 19.80 6.29 25.46
CA MET A 348 18.40 6.36 25.01
C MET A 348 18.16 5.67 23.68
N PHE A 349 19.17 5.62 22.81
CA PHE A 349 19.11 4.92 21.53
C PHE A 349 19.41 3.44 21.73
N THR A 350 20.41 3.10 22.55
CA THR A 350 20.82 1.72 22.74
C THR A 350 19.74 0.90 23.40
N ARG A 351 18.90 1.41 24.31
CA ARG A 351 17.87 0.57 24.94
C ARG A 351 16.76 0.13 23.95
N PRO A 352 16.08 1.04 23.22
CA PRO A 352 15.12 0.65 22.17
C PRO A 352 15.78 -0.13 21.02
N LEU A 353 17.02 0.23 20.63
CA LEU A 353 17.70 -0.41 19.51
C LEU A 353 18.34 -1.76 19.88
N SER A 354 18.77 -1.97 21.13
CA SER A 354 19.22 -3.28 21.64
C SER A 354 18.05 -4.22 21.90
N SER A 355 16.85 -3.67 22.15
CA SER A 355 15.61 -4.44 22.15
C SER A 355 15.07 -4.73 20.75
N LEU A 356 15.70 -4.23 19.68
CA LEU A 356 15.33 -4.66 18.33
C LEU A 356 15.53 -6.16 18.23
N SER A 357 14.47 -6.86 17.81
CA SER A 357 14.58 -8.27 17.47
C SER A 357 15.74 -8.47 16.49
N PRO A 358 16.56 -9.54 16.65
CA PRO A 358 17.57 -9.90 15.65
C PRO A 358 17.01 -10.01 14.22
N ALA A 359 15.70 -10.22 14.09
CA ALA A 359 14.99 -10.26 12.81
C ALA A 359 14.82 -8.88 12.12
N LEU A 360 15.08 -7.78 12.84
CA LEU A 360 15.03 -6.41 12.32
C LEU A 360 16.41 -5.84 12.00
N SER A 361 17.48 -6.41 12.56
CA SER A 361 18.82 -5.84 12.43
C SER A 361 19.56 -6.34 11.19
N CYS A 362 20.34 -5.47 10.56
CA CYS A 362 21.20 -5.83 9.42
C CYS A 362 22.30 -6.83 9.83
N LYS A 363 22.74 -6.82 11.09
CA LYS A 363 23.84 -7.63 11.62
C LYS A 363 23.47 -8.21 12.97
N LYS A 364 24.01 -9.38 13.33
CA LYS A 364 23.82 -10.00 14.66
C LYS A 364 24.14 -9.04 15.82
N LYS A 365 25.10 -8.14 15.61
CA LYS A 365 25.38 -6.99 16.46
C LYS A 365 25.54 -5.76 15.57
N VAL A 366 24.68 -4.76 15.72
CA VAL A 366 24.89 -3.45 15.10
C VAL A 366 26.10 -2.82 15.78
N ALA A 367 27.07 -2.35 14.99
CA ALA A 367 28.20 -1.63 15.57
C ALA A 367 27.69 -0.34 16.22
N THR A 368 28.06 -0.12 17.49
CA THR A 368 27.64 1.05 18.30
C THR A 368 27.87 2.36 17.56
N LYS A 369 28.96 2.45 16.78
CA LYS A 369 29.29 3.59 15.91
C LYS A 369 28.18 3.99 14.93
N TYR A 370 27.44 3.05 14.35
CA TYR A 370 26.33 3.37 13.44
C TYR A 370 25.13 3.94 14.21
N LEU A 371 24.81 3.34 15.37
CA LEU A 371 23.76 3.83 16.25
C LEU A 371 24.07 5.25 16.74
N GLU A 372 25.34 5.50 17.11
CA GLU A 372 25.82 6.82 17.52
C GLU A 372 25.69 7.84 16.41
N LYS A 373 26.14 7.50 15.19
CA LYS A 373 26.04 8.40 14.05
C LYS A 373 24.60 8.75 13.69
N PHE A 374 23.69 7.77 13.74
CA PHE A 374 22.28 7.99 13.51
C PHE A 374 21.63 8.84 14.61
N ALA A 375 21.94 8.54 15.87
CA ALA A 375 21.50 9.29 17.04
C ALA A 375 21.91 10.77 16.96
N LEU A 376 23.18 11.01 16.64
CA LEU A 376 23.75 12.33 16.40
C LEU A 376 23.01 13.08 15.29
N LYS A 377 22.77 12.41 14.17
CA LYS A 377 22.05 13.00 13.04
C LYS A 377 20.66 13.43 13.48
N LEU A 378 19.88 12.57 14.14
CA LEU A 378 18.54 12.94 14.63
C LEU A 378 18.57 14.06 15.69
N ALA A 379 19.52 14.03 16.64
CA ALA A 379 19.65 15.05 17.68
C ALA A 379 19.97 16.45 17.11
N SER A 380 20.65 16.49 15.95
CA SER A 380 20.96 17.74 15.25
C SER A 380 19.73 18.39 14.58
N LEU A 381 18.66 17.64 14.33
CA LEU A 381 17.47 18.11 13.61
C LEU A 381 16.55 18.96 14.51
N LYS A 382 15.91 19.95 13.90
CA LYS A 382 14.88 20.78 14.54
C LYS A 382 13.64 19.93 14.86
N GLU A 383 12.86 20.36 15.85
CA GLU A 383 11.64 19.64 16.24
C GLU A 383 10.66 19.46 15.08
N LYS A 384 10.39 20.51 14.29
CA LYS A 384 9.52 20.42 13.11
C LYS A 384 10.00 19.35 12.12
N GLN A 385 11.33 19.23 11.93
CA GLN A 385 11.93 18.23 11.05
C GLN A 385 11.75 16.81 11.62
N LEU A 386 11.93 16.62 12.93
CA LEU A 386 11.70 15.34 13.61
C LEU A 386 10.22 14.90 13.53
N ILE A 387 9.29 15.84 13.71
CA ILE A 387 7.84 15.58 13.58
C ILE A 387 7.53 15.15 12.15
N ALA A 388 8.00 15.90 11.14
CA ALA A 388 7.77 15.55 9.74
C ALA A 388 8.37 14.20 9.36
N ILE A 389 9.58 13.87 9.84
CA ILE A 389 10.19 12.53 9.65
C ILE A 389 9.31 11.44 10.25
N ARG A 390 8.77 11.64 11.44
CA ARG A 390 7.89 10.67 12.11
C ARG A 390 6.56 10.51 11.39
N GLU A 391 5.98 11.58 10.86
CA GLU A 391 4.75 11.53 10.08
C GLU A 391 4.94 10.81 8.74
N VAL A 392 6.06 11.11 8.05
CA VAL A 392 6.47 10.41 6.83
C VAL A 392 6.76 8.93 7.10
N GLY A 393 7.37 8.61 8.24
CA GLY A 393 7.73 7.27 8.68
C GLY A 393 8.66 6.53 7.71
N PHE A 394 8.81 5.23 7.94
CA PHE A 394 9.76 4.37 7.26
C PHE A 394 9.09 3.16 6.63
N CYS A 395 9.52 2.79 5.43
CA CYS A 395 9.01 1.63 4.70
C CYS A 395 10.07 1.07 3.74
N PHE A 396 9.80 -0.12 3.19
CA PHE A 396 10.49 -0.70 2.06
C PHE A 396 10.23 0.12 0.80
N ILE A 397 11.27 0.26 -0.02
CA ILE A 397 11.12 0.87 -1.33
C ILE A 397 10.53 -0.15 -2.31
N PRO A 398 9.45 0.19 -3.03
CA PRO A 398 9.03 -0.57 -4.20
C PRO A 398 10.10 -0.47 -5.28
N PHE A 399 10.74 -1.59 -5.63
CA PHE A 399 11.67 -1.62 -6.76
C PHE A 399 10.94 -2.08 -8.01
N LEU A 400 10.69 -1.16 -8.95
CA LEU A 400 9.96 -1.39 -10.20
C LEU A 400 10.52 -2.53 -11.10
N LYS A 401 11.71 -3.07 -10.83
CA LYS A 401 12.35 -4.07 -11.70
C LYS A 401 12.02 -5.53 -11.33
N THR A 402 11.55 -5.78 -10.12
CA THR A 402 11.26 -7.12 -9.62
C THR A 402 9.88 -7.11 -8.98
N LEU A 403 9.06 -8.14 -9.19
CA LEU A 403 7.86 -8.42 -8.39
C LEU A 403 8.20 -8.72 -6.90
N TYR A 404 9.44 -8.40 -6.50
CA TYR A 404 10.04 -8.63 -5.20
C TYR A 404 10.50 -7.28 -4.67
N TRP A 405 10.18 -7.05 -3.40
CA TRP A 405 10.66 -5.92 -2.61
C TRP A 405 12.14 -6.13 -2.33
N GLU A 406 12.98 -5.15 -2.65
CA GLU A 406 14.33 -5.13 -2.07
C GLU A 406 14.23 -4.74 -0.60
N ASN A 407 15.05 -5.35 0.26
CA ASN A 407 15.09 -5.08 1.71
C ASN A 407 15.70 -3.71 2.04
N ASN A 408 15.44 -2.69 1.23
CA ASN A 408 15.89 -1.32 1.41
C ASN A 408 14.86 -0.59 2.26
N PHE A 409 15.03 -0.68 3.56
CA PHE A 409 14.19 0.03 4.53
C PHE A 409 14.71 1.46 4.73
N GLN A 410 13.86 2.45 4.46
CA GLN A 410 14.23 3.87 4.49
C GLN A 410 13.02 4.77 4.74
N LEU A 411 13.19 6.10 4.68
CA LEU A 411 12.05 7.02 4.72
C LEU A 411 11.02 6.69 3.62
N CYS A 412 9.74 6.67 4.00
CA CYS A 412 8.66 6.26 3.12
C CYS A 412 8.22 7.40 2.19
N LEU A 413 9.09 7.72 1.22
CA LEU A 413 8.98 8.87 0.32
C LEU A 413 8.22 8.58 -0.98
N GLY A 414 8.10 7.30 -1.36
CA GLY A 414 7.64 6.90 -2.69
C GLY A 414 8.77 6.66 -3.70
N GLY A 415 8.48 5.90 -4.76
CA GLY A 415 9.48 5.42 -5.72
C GLY A 415 10.02 6.45 -6.71
N SER A 416 9.35 7.59 -6.90
CA SER A 416 9.68 8.59 -7.93
C SER A 416 10.59 9.73 -7.47
N VAL A 417 10.66 9.99 -6.15
CA VAL A 417 11.31 11.19 -5.59
C VAL A 417 12.83 11.21 -5.82
N LEU A 418 13.48 10.06 -5.99
CA LEU A 418 14.95 9.98 -6.11
C LEU A 418 15.47 10.13 -7.54
N ASN A 419 14.61 10.11 -8.55
CA ASN A 419 15.00 10.16 -9.98
C ASN A 419 14.75 11.52 -10.64
N SER A 420 14.89 12.62 -9.90
CA SER A 420 14.82 14.02 -10.40
C SER A 420 13.49 14.50 -10.99
N SER A 421 12.47 13.65 -11.16
CA SER A 421 11.15 14.03 -11.69
C SER A 421 10.18 14.57 -10.63
N ILE A 422 10.65 15.44 -9.73
CA ILE A 422 9.81 16.16 -8.74
C ILE A 422 9.18 17.39 -9.40
N HIS A 423 8.56 17.22 -10.57
CA HIS A 423 8.10 18.37 -11.35
C HIS A 423 6.68 18.82 -10.99
N HIS A 424 5.86 17.98 -10.36
CA HIS A 424 4.49 18.33 -10.03
C HIS A 424 4.12 17.90 -8.61
N LEU A 425 4.24 18.83 -7.67
CA LEU A 425 3.68 18.73 -6.33
C LEU A 425 2.26 19.28 -6.39
N HIS A 426 1.28 18.47 -6.79
CA HIS A 426 -0.12 18.89 -6.73
C HIS A 426 -0.70 18.52 -5.37
N SER A 427 -0.61 19.41 -4.39
CA SER A 427 -1.34 19.25 -3.13
C SER A 427 -2.78 19.72 -3.35
N LEU A 428 -3.72 18.79 -3.33
CA LEU A 428 -5.13 19.11 -3.52
C LEU A 428 -5.72 19.80 -2.27
N PRO A 429 -6.39 20.95 -2.41
CA PRO A 429 -7.20 21.52 -1.34
C PRO A 429 -8.28 20.53 -0.89
N GLN A 430 -8.67 20.60 0.38
CA GLN A 430 -9.72 19.73 0.95
C GLN A 430 -11.02 19.73 0.13
N GLN A 431 -11.44 20.90 -0.34
CA GLN A 431 -12.65 21.05 -1.16
C GLN A 431 -12.53 20.27 -2.47
N GLU A 432 -11.34 20.25 -3.07
CA GLU A 432 -11.08 19.46 -4.26
C GLU A 432 -11.17 17.98 -3.92
N VAL A 433 -10.46 17.48 -2.90
CA VAL A 433 -10.58 16.07 -2.46
C VAL A 433 -12.04 15.62 -2.29
N PHE A 434 -12.88 16.45 -1.66
CA PHE A 434 -14.29 16.13 -1.47
C PHE A 434 -15.12 16.20 -2.75
N SER A 435 -14.84 17.13 -3.67
CA SER A 435 -15.52 17.19 -4.97
C SER A 435 -15.17 15.96 -5.81
N ARG A 436 -13.92 15.50 -5.74
CA ARG A 436 -13.43 14.26 -6.38
C ARG A 436 -14.15 13.02 -5.87
N ILE A 437 -14.29 12.89 -4.55
CA ILE A 437 -15.07 11.80 -3.92
C ILE A 437 -16.52 11.82 -4.41
N LYS A 438 -17.17 12.99 -4.42
CA LYS A 438 -18.55 13.15 -4.92
C LYS A 438 -18.67 12.78 -6.39
N PHE A 439 -17.69 13.16 -7.21
CA PHE A 439 -17.65 12.79 -8.62
C PHE A 439 -17.57 11.26 -8.79
N PHE A 440 -16.68 10.62 -8.04
CA PHE A 440 -16.52 9.17 -8.05
C PHE A 440 -17.81 8.44 -7.63
N GLN A 441 -18.45 8.89 -6.54
CA GLN A 441 -19.75 8.39 -6.09
C GLN A 441 -20.82 8.50 -7.17
N LYS A 442 -20.90 9.68 -7.81
CA LYS A 442 -21.80 9.91 -8.94
C LYS A 442 -21.51 8.93 -10.07
N PHE A 443 -20.24 8.72 -10.43
CA PHE A 443 -19.85 7.75 -11.45
C PHE A 443 -20.35 6.33 -11.11
N MET A 444 -20.10 5.88 -9.88
CA MET A 444 -20.53 4.55 -9.45
C MET A 444 -22.05 4.41 -9.42
N SER A 445 -22.80 5.44 -9.01
CA SER A 445 -24.28 5.42 -9.02
C SER A 445 -24.90 5.35 -10.42
N GLU A 446 -24.20 5.85 -11.44
CA GLU A 446 -24.66 5.86 -12.84
C GLU A 446 -24.24 4.59 -13.59
N ALA A 447 -23.39 3.76 -12.98
CA ALA A 447 -22.92 2.52 -13.55
C ALA A 447 -24.05 1.49 -13.62
N LYS A 448 -24.51 1.21 -14.84
CA LYS A 448 -25.54 0.19 -15.12
C LYS A 448 -24.97 -1.24 -15.19
N PHE A 449 -23.64 -1.39 -15.07
CA PHE A 449 -22.96 -2.68 -15.02
C PHE A 449 -22.80 -3.15 -13.57
N ARG A 450 -22.51 -4.45 -13.38
CA ARG A 450 -22.22 -5.02 -12.07
C ARG A 450 -20.84 -5.70 -12.10
N PRO A 451 -19.83 -5.18 -11.38
CA PRO A 451 -18.52 -5.80 -11.34
C PRO A 451 -18.61 -7.21 -10.73
N ARG A 452 -17.73 -8.10 -11.20
CA ARG A 452 -17.55 -9.43 -10.63
C ARG A 452 -16.58 -9.44 -9.47
N PHE A 453 -15.57 -8.58 -9.56
CA PHE A 453 -14.47 -8.48 -8.64
C PHE A 453 -13.98 -7.03 -8.61
N ILE A 454 -13.56 -6.57 -7.44
CA ILE A 454 -13.03 -5.22 -7.25
C ILE A 454 -11.66 -5.29 -6.58
N THR A 455 -10.70 -4.54 -7.10
CA THR A 455 -9.44 -4.21 -6.43
C THR A 455 -9.41 -2.72 -6.07
N LEU A 456 -8.96 -2.41 -4.86
CA LEU A 456 -8.72 -1.06 -4.37
C LEU A 456 -7.25 -0.94 -3.93
N VAL A 457 -6.52 -0.05 -4.55
CA VAL A 457 -5.08 0.16 -4.35
C VAL A 457 -4.86 1.42 -3.52
N ARG A 458 -4.15 1.28 -2.39
CA ARG A 458 -3.89 2.41 -1.49
C ARG A 458 -2.72 3.29 -1.94
N SER A 459 -1.71 2.72 -2.61
CA SER A 459 -0.54 3.44 -3.11
C SER A 459 0.24 4.26 -2.06
N ILE A 460 0.24 3.83 -0.79
CA ILE A 460 0.96 4.54 0.29
C ILE A 460 2.48 4.35 0.12
N ARG A 461 2.94 3.12 -0.14
CA ARG A 461 4.36 2.81 -0.41
C ARG A 461 4.92 3.59 -1.59
N ASN A 462 4.10 3.78 -2.62
CA ASN A 462 4.48 4.51 -3.81
C ASN A 462 4.54 6.04 -3.59
N GLY A 463 4.06 6.51 -2.44
CA GLY A 463 4.14 7.92 -2.04
C GLY A 463 3.10 8.79 -2.74
N PHE A 464 1.98 8.20 -3.16
CA PHE A 464 0.90 8.93 -3.83
C PHE A 464 -0.42 8.93 -3.05
N ALA A 465 -0.53 8.20 -1.94
CA ALA A 465 -1.71 8.29 -1.09
C ALA A 465 -1.82 9.65 -0.38
N LEU A 466 -3.02 10.27 -0.39
CA LEU A 466 -3.37 11.42 0.44
C LEU A 466 -3.50 11.01 1.91
N ARG A 467 -2.39 10.98 2.65
CA ARG A 467 -2.33 10.46 4.03
C ARG A 467 -3.30 11.16 5.00
N ASN A 468 -3.52 12.47 4.83
CA ASN A 468 -4.42 13.25 5.69
C ASN A 468 -5.90 12.88 5.52
N TYR A 469 -6.28 12.40 4.32
CA TYR A 469 -7.66 12.02 4.00
C TYR A 469 -7.84 10.51 3.85
N PHE A 470 -6.80 9.72 4.12
CA PHE A 470 -6.72 8.28 3.90
C PHE A 470 -8.00 7.52 4.29
N HIS A 471 -8.43 7.64 5.55
CA HIS A 471 -9.62 6.94 6.02
C HIS A 471 -10.90 7.37 5.31
N LYS A 472 -11.03 8.67 5.01
CA LYS A 472 -12.20 9.21 4.33
C LYS A 472 -12.24 8.70 2.90
N ILE A 473 -11.12 8.73 2.18
CA ILE A 473 -11.03 8.26 0.80
C ILE A 473 -11.40 6.76 0.71
N GLU A 474 -10.73 5.89 1.49
CA GLU A 474 -11.02 4.45 1.47
C GLU A 474 -12.50 4.18 1.80
N GLN A 475 -13.03 4.79 2.87
CA GLN A 475 -14.41 4.57 3.30
C GLN A 475 -15.44 5.02 2.26
N GLU A 476 -15.24 6.18 1.63
CA GLU A 476 -16.18 6.71 0.65
C GLU A 476 -16.13 5.93 -0.67
N ILE A 477 -14.94 5.46 -1.09
CA ILE A 477 -14.79 4.54 -2.23
C ILE A 477 -15.53 3.23 -1.94
N LEU A 478 -15.27 2.60 -0.79
CA LEU A 478 -15.93 1.34 -0.41
C LEU A 478 -17.44 1.49 -0.30
N SER A 479 -17.93 2.60 0.26
CA SER A 479 -19.37 2.90 0.35
C SER A 479 -20.00 3.05 -1.03
N SER A 480 -19.25 3.58 -1.99
CA SER A 480 -19.71 3.71 -3.38
C SER A 480 -19.96 2.36 -4.05
N PHE A 481 -19.33 1.27 -3.60
CA PHE A 481 -19.56 -0.07 -4.17
C PHE A 481 -20.88 -0.71 -3.71
N GLN A 482 -21.54 -0.15 -2.70
CA GLN A 482 -22.82 -0.67 -2.22
C GLN A 482 -23.94 -0.56 -3.28
N VAL A 483 -23.79 0.36 -4.24
CA VAL A 483 -24.67 0.47 -5.41
C VAL A 483 -24.67 -0.81 -6.25
N PHE A 484 -23.57 -1.57 -6.23
CA PHE A 484 -23.46 -2.85 -6.96
C PHE A 484 -23.97 -4.03 -6.15
N HIS A 485 -23.77 -4.02 -4.83
CA HIS A 485 -24.13 -5.12 -3.94
C HIS A 485 -24.29 -4.64 -2.49
N SER A 486 -25.38 -5.02 -1.82
CA SER A 486 -25.64 -4.63 -0.42
C SER A 486 -24.65 -5.23 0.58
N LYS A 487 -24.10 -6.40 0.28
CA LYS A 487 -23.06 -7.09 1.06
C LYS A 487 -21.72 -7.14 0.33
N LEU A 488 -20.69 -6.52 0.92
CA LEU A 488 -19.32 -6.58 0.40
C LEU A 488 -18.49 -7.55 1.25
N ASP A 489 -17.72 -8.42 0.60
CA ASP A 489 -16.66 -9.22 1.23
C ASP A 489 -15.32 -8.49 1.06
N ILE A 490 -14.94 -7.70 2.07
CA ILE A 490 -13.75 -6.86 2.03
C ILE A 490 -12.56 -7.62 2.60
N GLN A 491 -11.56 -7.85 1.76
CA GLN A 491 -10.34 -8.57 2.10
C GLN A 491 -9.15 -7.64 2.03
N TYR A 492 -8.49 -7.45 3.18
CA TYR A 492 -7.30 -6.63 3.29
C TYR A 492 -6.06 -7.51 3.08
N ASN A 493 -5.20 -7.13 2.14
CA ASN A 493 -3.93 -7.80 1.95
C ASN A 493 -3.10 -7.73 3.25
N SER A 494 -2.48 -8.84 3.65
CA SER A 494 -1.58 -8.89 4.81
C SER A 494 -0.35 -7.97 4.69
N ASN A 495 -0.03 -7.56 3.46
CA ASN A 495 1.13 -6.74 3.09
C ASN A 495 0.85 -5.23 3.04
N LEU A 496 -0.37 -4.80 3.40
CA LEU A 496 -0.73 -3.38 3.43
C LEU A 496 0.15 -2.60 4.41
N LEU A 497 0.65 -1.45 3.96
CA LEU A 497 1.46 -0.58 4.78
C LEU A 497 0.58 0.09 5.85
N GLY A 498 0.84 -0.22 7.11
CA GLY A 498 -0.04 0.16 8.24
C GLY A 498 -1.24 -0.78 8.46
N GLY A 499 -1.31 -1.89 7.74
CA GLY A 499 -2.35 -2.92 7.88
C GLY A 499 -3.76 -2.41 7.59
N LYS A 500 -4.79 -3.15 8.02
CA LYS A 500 -6.21 -2.78 7.83
C LYS A 500 -6.52 -1.36 8.30
N ILE A 501 -5.93 -0.94 9.41
CA ILE A 501 -6.15 0.39 10.00
C ILE A 501 -5.50 1.50 9.14
N GLY A 502 -4.45 1.20 8.38
CA GLY A 502 -3.81 2.15 7.47
C GLY A 502 -2.81 3.11 8.13
N TRP A 503 -2.18 3.92 7.29
CA TRP A 503 -0.97 4.68 7.63
C TRP A 503 -1.11 5.69 8.79
N PRO A 504 -2.19 6.51 8.87
CA PRO A 504 -2.31 7.53 9.93
C PRO A 504 -2.37 6.93 11.34
N LYS A 505 -2.89 5.71 11.45
CA LYS A 505 -3.09 4.98 12.71
C LYS A 505 -2.24 3.70 12.80
N ARG A 506 -1.16 3.62 12.02
CA ARG A 506 -0.27 2.43 11.94
C ARG A 506 0.39 2.05 13.26
N HIS A 507 0.50 2.97 14.20
CA HIS A 507 1.10 2.73 15.52
C HIS A 507 0.08 2.44 16.62
N SER A 508 -1.22 2.58 16.34
CA SER A 508 -2.29 2.44 17.33
C SER A 508 -2.44 1.01 17.84
N GLN A 509 -2.10 0.00 17.03
CA GLN A 509 -2.19 -1.42 17.43
C GLN A 509 -1.09 -1.84 18.43
N ASN A 510 0.00 -1.07 18.51
CA ASN A 510 1.09 -1.28 19.46
C ASN A 510 1.03 -0.33 20.67
N ALA A 511 0.03 0.53 20.72
CA ALA A 511 -0.32 1.25 21.93
C ALA A 511 -1.18 0.29 22.78
N GLY A 512 -0.58 -0.27 23.84
CA GLY A 512 -1.39 -0.75 24.96
C GLY A 512 -2.41 0.33 25.35
N PRO A 513 -3.57 -0.04 25.92
CA PRO A 513 -4.75 0.81 25.99
C PRO A 513 -4.40 2.19 26.56
N THR A 514 -4.29 3.19 25.68
CA THR A 514 -4.20 4.58 26.07
C THR A 514 -5.60 5.03 26.42
N LEU A 515 -5.78 5.41 27.68
CA LEU A 515 -6.99 6.00 28.21
C LEU A 515 -7.49 7.12 27.28
N PRO A 516 -8.82 7.24 27.08
CA PRO A 516 -9.37 8.29 26.24
C PRO A 516 -9.02 9.66 26.85
N HIS A 517 -8.39 10.51 26.04
CA HIS A 517 -8.38 11.94 26.32
C HIS A 517 -9.83 12.42 26.33
N LYS A 518 -10.27 12.94 27.48
CA LYS A 518 -11.51 13.71 27.57
C LYS A 518 -11.36 14.96 26.71
N SER A 519 -12.41 15.20 25.93
CA SER A 519 -12.69 16.36 25.07
C SER A 519 -12.36 17.69 25.70
#